data_AF-A0A1G4G8J2-F1
#
_entry.id   AF-A0A1G4G8J2-F1
#
_cell.length_a   1.000
_cell.length_b   1.000
_cell.length_c   1.000
_cell.angle_alpha   90.00
_cell.angle_beta   90.00
_cell.angle_gamma   90.00
#
_symmetry.space_group_name_H-M   'P 1'
#
loop_
_entity.id
_entity.type
_entity.pdbx_description
1 polymer ?
#
loop_
_entity_poly.entity_id
_entity_poly.type
_entity_poly.pdbx_seq_one_letter_code
_entity_poly.pdbx_strand_id
1 'polypeptide(L)'
;MNPVLLILIFAVATGVGYMIIRNVPSLLHTPLMSGMNALSGITLLGAVAAVGLSVAAIRQQDLLLGQILGGLAIIAATLNVVGGFGVTHRMLKMFDKKKREGKES
;
A
#
# COMPACT_ATOMS: atom_id res chain seq x y z
N MET A 1 -19.65 11.25 -8.25
CA MET A 1 -18.75 12.27 -7.68
C MET A 1 -18.35 13.26 -8.76
N ASN A 2 -18.26 14.55 -8.44
CA ASN A 2 -17.86 15.57 -9.41
C ASN A 2 -16.36 15.41 -9.75
N PRO A 3 -15.95 15.31 -11.03
CA PRO A 3 -14.54 15.13 -11.41
C PRO A 3 -13.63 16.27 -10.91
N VAL A 4 -14.15 17.49 -10.81
CA VAL A 4 -13.41 18.64 -10.26
C VAL A 4 -13.04 18.40 -8.79
N LEU A 5 -13.94 17.79 -8.02
CA LEU A 5 -13.73 17.48 -6.61
C LEU A 5 -12.67 16.37 -6.43
N LEU A 6 -12.61 15.39 -7.33
CA LEU A 6 -11.56 14.36 -7.33
C LEU A 6 -10.17 14.95 -7.58
N ILE A 7 -10.06 15.87 -8.55
CA ILE A 7 -8.80 16.57 -8.85
C ILE A 7 -8.37 17.43 -7.66
N LEU A 8 -9.31 18.12 -7.01
CA LEU A 8 -9.03 18.90 -5.82
C LEU A 8 -8.51 18.02 -4.68
N ILE A 9 -9.17 16.89 -4.40
CA ILE A 9 -8.72 15.93 -3.38
C ILE A 9 -7.32 15.43 -3.71
N PHE A 10 -7.07 15.05 -4.96
CA PHE A 10 -5.76 14.59 -5.41
C PHE A 10 -4.67 15.66 -5.16
N ALA A 11 -4.90 16.90 -5.61
CA ALA A 11 -3.94 17.98 -5.45
C ALA A 11 -3.63 18.28 -3.96
N VAL A 12 -4.66 18.35 -3.12
CA VAL A 12 -4.50 18.58 -1.68
C VAL A 12 -3.78 17.41 -1.00
N ALA A 13 -4.18 16.17 -1.30
CA ALA A 13 -3.55 14.98 -0.73
C ALA A 13 -2.07 14.86 -1.12
N THR A 14 -1.71 15.15 -2.37
CA THR A 14 -0.31 15.19 -2.82
C THR A 14 0.48 16.29 -2.10
N GLY A 15 -0.08 17.49 -1.95
CA GLY A 15 0.56 18.59 -1.23
C GLY A 15 0.84 18.24 0.24
N VAL A 16 -0.15 17.65 0.93
CA VAL A 16 -0.01 17.18 2.32
C VAL A 16 1.04 16.07 2.40
N GLY A 17 1.00 15.09 1.51
CA GLY A 17 1.98 14.00 1.45
C GLY A 17 3.41 14.51 1.30
N TYR A 18 3.64 15.51 0.44
CA TYR A 18 4.93 16.15 0.27
C TYR A 18 5.44 16.82 1.56
N MET A 19 4.58 17.59 2.25
CA MET A 19 4.97 18.24 3.51
C MET A 19 5.30 17.23 4.61
N ILE A 20 4.58 16.11 4.67
CA ILE A 20 4.85 15.06 5.65
C ILE A 20 6.22 14.42 5.39
N ILE A 21 6.47 13.98 4.15
CA ILE A 21 7.71 13.27 3.79
C ILE A 21 8.94 14.18 3.95
N ARG A 22 8.82 15.48 3.63
CA ARG A 22 9.90 16.46 3.77
C ARG A 22 10.41 16.58 5.22
N ASN A 23 9.56 16.33 6.21
CA ASN A 23 9.88 16.49 7.63
C ASN A 23 10.33 15.17 8.31
N VAL A 24 10.57 14.10 7.54
CA VAL A 24 11.04 12.82 8.10
C VAL A 24 12.57 12.86 8.33
N PRO A 25 13.08 12.44 9.50
CA PRO A 25 14.52 12.39 9.77
C PRO A 25 15.22 11.36 8.87
N SER A 26 16.49 11.64 8.50
CA SER A 26 17.20 10.84 7.49
C SER A 26 17.37 9.36 7.83
N LEU A 27 17.41 9.05 9.13
CA LEU A 27 17.48 7.68 9.65
C LEU A 27 16.27 6.82 9.23
N LEU A 28 15.13 7.45 8.95
CA LEU A 28 13.88 6.76 8.61
C LEU A 28 13.64 6.65 7.10
N HIS A 29 14.50 7.16 6.22
CA HIS A 29 14.23 7.10 4.77
C HIS A 29 14.11 5.66 4.25
N THR A 30 14.97 4.73 4.69
CA THR A 30 14.91 3.33 4.25
C THR A 30 13.68 2.59 4.80
N PRO A 31 13.36 2.69 6.11
CA PRO A 31 12.08 2.19 6.63
C PRO A 31 10.86 2.83 5.95
N LEU A 32 10.90 4.13 5.67
CA LEU A 32 9.83 4.86 4.99
C LEU A 32 9.64 4.37 3.56
N MET A 33 10.73 4.14 2.83
CA MET A 33 10.69 3.58 1.47
C MET A 33 10.02 2.20 1.46
N SER A 34 10.37 1.33 2.42
CA SER A 34 9.71 0.04 2.62
C SER A 34 8.22 0.20 2.99
N GLY A 35 7.90 1.15 3.87
CA GLY A 35 6.53 1.43 4.29
C GLY A 35 5.65 1.95 3.15
N MET A 36 6.18 2.82 2.28
CA MET A 36 5.47 3.30 1.09
C MET A 36 5.18 2.17 0.10
N ASN A 37 6.08 1.19 -0.02
CA ASN A 37 5.81 -0.01 -0.81
C ASN A 37 4.70 -0.88 -0.21
N ALA A 38 4.53 -0.91 1.12
CA ALA A 38 3.41 -1.60 1.75
C ALA A 38 2.08 -0.84 1.56
N LEU A 39 2.13 0.50 1.57
CA LEU A 39 0.96 1.35 1.38
C LEU A 39 0.42 1.32 -0.06
N SER A 40 1.27 1.08 -1.06
CA SER A 40 0.82 0.87 -2.45
C SER A 40 -0.06 -0.39 -2.59
N GLY A 41 -0.09 -1.24 -1.58
CA GLY A 41 -1.01 -2.35 -1.41
C GLY A 41 -2.50 -1.97 -1.32
N ILE A 42 -2.84 -0.66 -1.35
CA ILE A 42 -4.21 -0.18 -1.61
C ILE A 42 -4.82 -0.79 -2.90
N THR A 43 -3.98 -1.21 -3.83
CA THR A 43 -4.34 -2.00 -5.01
C THR A 43 -5.16 -3.26 -4.69
N LEU A 44 -5.03 -3.82 -3.47
CA LEU A 44 -5.85 -4.94 -3.00
C LEU A 44 -7.34 -4.59 -2.99
N LEU A 45 -7.71 -3.39 -2.55
CA LEU A 45 -9.11 -2.94 -2.57
C LEU A 45 -9.64 -2.86 -4.00
N GLY A 46 -8.82 -2.37 -4.94
CA GLY A 46 -9.14 -2.33 -6.36
C GLY A 46 -9.33 -3.72 -6.95
N ALA A 47 -8.45 -4.67 -6.63
CA ALA A 47 -8.53 -6.05 -7.10
C ALA A 47 -9.79 -6.77 -6.58
N VAL A 48 -10.10 -6.63 -5.29
CA VAL A 48 -11.31 -7.21 -4.69
C VAL A 48 -12.57 -6.59 -5.31
N ALA A 49 -12.61 -5.27 -5.50
CA ALA A 49 -13.73 -4.59 -6.14
C ALA A 49 -13.91 -5.04 -7.61
N ALA A 50 -12.82 -5.18 -8.37
CA ALA A 50 -12.85 -5.63 -9.76
C ALA A 50 -13.38 -7.07 -9.88
N VAL A 51 -12.98 -7.97 -8.97
CA VAL A 51 -13.51 -9.34 -8.91
C VAL A 51 -14.99 -9.35 -8.50
N GLY A 52 -15.38 -8.55 -7.51
CA GLY A 52 -16.78 -8.46 -7.10
C GLY A 52 -17.69 -7.99 -8.26
N LEU A 53 -17.22 -7.01 -9.04
CA LEU A 53 -17.93 -6.51 -10.21
C LEU A 53 -17.95 -7.53 -11.37
N SER A 54 -16.88 -8.28 -11.58
CA SER A 54 -16.83 -9.30 -12.65
C SER A 54 -17.76 -10.49 -12.37
N VAL A 55 -17.92 -10.88 -11.10
CA VAL A 55 -18.90 -11.90 -10.70
C VAL A 55 -20.34 -11.40 -10.85
N ALA A 56 -20.61 -10.11 -10.59
CA ALA A 56 -21.94 -9.52 -10.72
C ALA A 56 -22.35 -9.21 -12.18
N ALA A 57 -21.39 -9.03 -13.09
CA ALA A 57 -21.65 -8.71 -14.49
C ALA A 57 -22.02 -9.97 -15.30
N ILE A 58 -23.27 -10.01 -15.79
CA ILE A 58 -23.90 -11.11 -16.58
C ILE A 58 -23.31 -11.25 -18.01
N ARG A 59 -22.06 -10.85 -18.25
CA ARG A 59 -21.39 -11.03 -19.56
C ARG A 59 -20.59 -12.32 -19.51
N GLN A 60 -21.25 -13.42 -19.88
CA GLN A 60 -20.76 -14.81 -19.79
C GLN A 60 -19.53 -15.14 -20.64
N GLN A 61 -19.07 -14.23 -21.51
CA GLN A 61 -18.09 -14.57 -22.54
C GLN A 61 -16.64 -14.64 -22.04
N ASP A 62 -16.27 -14.00 -20.92
CA ASP A 62 -14.88 -14.00 -20.39
C ASP A 62 -14.76 -14.23 -18.87
N LEU A 63 -15.80 -14.78 -18.23
CA LEU A 63 -15.89 -14.88 -16.77
C LEU A 63 -14.72 -15.67 -16.13
N LEU A 64 -14.28 -16.75 -16.78
CA LEU A 64 -13.18 -17.58 -16.29
C LEU A 64 -11.84 -16.83 -16.29
N LEU A 65 -11.54 -16.07 -17.35
CA LEU A 65 -10.30 -15.31 -17.45
C LEU A 65 -10.26 -14.18 -16.40
N GLY A 66 -11.38 -13.47 -16.23
CA GLY A 66 -11.51 -12.41 -15.23
C GLY A 66 -11.37 -12.92 -13.79
N GLN A 67 -11.90 -14.10 -13.48
CA GLN A 67 -11.75 -14.75 -12.17
C GLN A 67 -10.31 -15.17 -11.89
N ILE A 68 -9.63 -15.77 -12.88
CA ILE A 68 -8.22 -16.19 -12.74
C ILE A 68 -7.31 -14.97 -12.55
N LEU A 69 -7.43 -13.97 -13.42
CA LEU A 69 -6.62 -12.76 -13.34
C LEU A 69 -6.90 -11.96 -12.06
N GLY A 70 -8.17 -11.87 -11.67
CA GLY A 70 -8.56 -11.24 -10.42
C GLY A 70 -8.04 -11.98 -9.19
N GLY A 71 -8.07 -13.31 -9.19
CA GLY A 71 -7.47 -14.14 -8.14
C GLY A 71 -5.96 -13.91 -8.02
N LEU A 72 -5.24 -13.90 -9.16
CA LEU A 72 -3.82 -13.59 -9.19
C LEU A 72 -3.52 -12.16 -8.71
N ALA A 73 -4.35 -11.19 -9.07
CA ALA A 73 -4.22 -9.81 -8.62
C ALA A 73 -4.39 -9.68 -7.10
N ILE A 74 -5.37 -10.37 -6.51
CA ILE A 74 -5.58 -10.40 -5.06
C ILE A 74 -4.37 -11.04 -4.36
N ILE A 75 -3.85 -12.16 -4.87
CA ILE A 75 -2.66 -12.82 -4.30
C ILE A 75 -1.46 -11.88 -4.34
N ALA A 76 -1.18 -11.29 -5.50
CA ALA A 76 -0.06 -10.37 -5.67
C ALA A 76 -0.18 -9.13 -4.77
N ALA A 77 -1.36 -8.53 -4.69
CA ALA A 77 -1.60 -7.38 -3.82
C ALA A 77 -1.49 -7.76 -2.33
N THR A 78 -1.94 -8.94 -1.94
CA THR A 78 -1.79 -9.45 -0.57
C THR A 78 -0.32 -9.64 -0.21
N LEU A 79 0.49 -10.21 -1.12
CA LEU A 79 1.93 -10.36 -0.92
C LEU A 79 2.64 -8.99 -0.76
N ASN A 80 2.24 -7.98 -1.54
CA ASN A 80 2.75 -6.62 -1.41
C ASN A 80 2.44 -6.02 -0.02
N VAL A 81 1.19 -6.12 0.45
CA VAL A 81 0.77 -5.62 1.78
C VAL A 81 1.51 -6.37 2.89
N VAL A 82 1.40 -7.70 2.93
CA VAL A 82 1.93 -8.52 4.03
C VAL A 82 3.46 -8.48 4.05
N GLY A 83 4.10 -8.63 2.90
CA GLY A 83 5.56 -8.56 2.78
C GLY A 83 6.08 -7.17 3.11
N GLY A 84 5.45 -6.12 2.58
CA GLY A 84 5.83 -4.73 2.82
C GLY A 84 5.73 -4.35 4.30
N PHE A 85 4.60 -4.63 4.96
CA PHE A 85 4.45 -4.32 6.39
C PHE A 85 5.34 -5.21 7.27
N GLY A 86 5.53 -6.48 6.92
CA GLY A 86 6.42 -7.39 7.64
C GLY A 86 7.88 -6.94 7.63
N VAL A 87 8.40 -6.51 6.48
CA VAL A 87 9.75 -5.96 6.36
C VAL A 87 9.88 -4.63 7.08
N THR A 88 8.91 -3.73 6.91
CA THR A 88 8.90 -2.41 7.58
C THR A 88 8.89 -2.57 9.10
N HIS A 89 8.10 -3.50 9.64
CA HIS A 89 8.08 -3.79 11.07
C HIS A 89 9.44 -4.28 11.59
N ARG A 90 10.11 -5.18 10.85
CA ARG A 90 11.46 -5.64 11.20
C ARG A 90 12.47 -4.49 11.18
N MET A 91 12.41 -3.61 10.19
CA MET A 91 13.27 -2.43 10.11
C MET A 91 13.06 -1.49 11.30
N LEU A 92 11.82 -1.19 11.67
CA LEU A 92 11.51 -0.32 12.80
C LEU A 92 11.92 -0.94 14.15
N LYS A 93 11.80 -2.26 14.31
CA LYS A 93 12.24 -2.98 15.52
C LYS A 93 13.74 -2.84 15.80
N MET A 94 14.57 -2.62 14.77
CA MET A 94 16.01 -2.40 14.93
C MET A 94 16.32 -1.07 15.65
N PHE A 95 15.47 -0.06 15.51
CA PHE A 95 15.64 1.22 16.21
C PHE A 95 15.39 1.07 17.72
N ASP A 96 14.39 0.29 18.11
CA ASP A 96 14.13 0.00 19.53
C ASP A 96 15.25 -0.82 20.17
N LYS A 97 15.83 -1.78 19.43
CA LYS A 97 16.95 -2.59 19.92
C LYS A 97 18.20 -1.73 20.16
N LYS A 98 18.54 -0.86 19.19
CA LYS A 98 19.68 0.06 19.31
C LYS A 98 19.55 1.02 20.49
N LYS A 99 18.33 1.48 20.79
CA LYS A 99 18.05 2.35 21.96
C LYS A 99 18.25 1.64 23.30
N ARG A 100 18.05 0.32 23.37
CA ARG A 100 18.25 -0.47 24.59
C ARG A 100 19.73 -0.77 24.83
N GLU A 101 20.47 -1.17 23.80
CA GLU A 101 21.90 -1.47 23.90
C GLU A 101 22.74 -0.23 24.28
N GLY A 102 22.37 0.96 23.79
CA GLY A 102 23.04 2.22 24.17
C GLY A 102 22.75 2.75 25.58
N LYS A 103 21.89 2.10 26.36
CA LYS A 103 21.63 2.42 27.78
C LYS A 103 22.39 1.51 28.76
N GLU A 104 22.97 0.42 28.27
CA GLU A 104 23.70 -0.57 29.06
C GLU A 104 25.24 -0.43 28.92
N SER A 105 25.72 0.62 28.23
CA SER A 105 27.14 0.95 28.05
C SER A 105 27.49 2.26 28.76
#